data_AF-A0A6S7IUX8-F1
#
_entry.id   AF-A0A6S7IUX8-F1
#
_cell.length_a   1.000
_cell.length_b   1.000
_cell.length_c   1.000
_cell.angle_alpha   90.00
_cell.angle_beta   90.00
_cell.angle_gamma   90.00
#
_symmetry.space_group_name_H-M   'P 1'
#
loop_
_entity.id
_entity.type
_entity.pdbx_description
1 polymer ?
#
loop_
_entity_poly.entity_id
_entity_poly.type
_entity_poly.pdbx_seq_one_letter_code
_entity_poly.pdbx_strand_id
1 'polypeptide(L)'
;MVKEAKRICRKHERIWRKTGSELDRERFAKSRNRANHVMEQARRDYYLKFIEENSADQRRLFKATSALLGKSSGERYPPYKDFSGLANDFGKFFVQKIDNIRSKLDNFELDSPSMPEGEPGYTGSLFTEFRRTSSEKIKEIVLSFPNKSCASDPIPTDMVKDCIDDLLPAISNMVNSSLVDGYFPDIWKEALVKPKLKKSNMDLIKKNYRPVSNLAFLSKVTERIAAKQMCGHLSINHLFPEFQSAYRNFHSTETALLRTRNDILINMNKQHVTLLVFLDLSAAFDTVDHDILLRRLKYKFGICNNALAWFRSYLVNRSHRVVIENVMSDSFDMKYGVPQGSCLGPLGPLLFILYTSKLFDVIHHHLPTVHCFADDTELYLAFNPSSDNAQDAAILAMENCLRDIRNWMITDRLMINDEKTEFMLIGTKAQLAKVKNISLTI
;
A
#
# COMPACT_ATOMS: atom_id res chain seq x y z
N MET A 1 39.68 -7.10 -21.66
CA MET A 1 39.95 -5.82 -22.36
C MET A 1 40.35 -4.67 -21.42
N VAL A 2 39.53 -4.27 -20.43
CA VAL A 2 39.83 -3.13 -19.52
C VAL A 2 41.18 -3.27 -18.79
N LYS A 3 41.47 -4.47 -18.24
CA LYS A 3 42.75 -4.74 -17.53
C LYS A 3 43.97 -4.52 -18.42
N GLU A 4 43.90 -4.94 -19.67
CA GLU A 4 44.99 -4.80 -20.63
C GLU A 4 45.20 -3.34 -21.05
N ALA A 5 44.12 -2.61 -21.34
CA ALA A 5 44.21 -1.17 -21.66
C ALA A 5 44.81 -0.36 -20.50
N LYS A 6 44.46 -0.67 -19.24
CA LYS A 6 45.08 -0.07 -18.04
C LYS A 6 46.56 -0.42 -17.90
N ARG A 7 46.95 -1.67 -18.21
CA ARG A 7 48.34 -2.13 -18.17
C ARG A 7 49.21 -1.37 -19.17
N ILE A 8 48.73 -1.20 -20.40
CA ILE A 8 49.40 -0.44 -21.46
C ILE A 8 49.51 1.03 -21.08
N CYS A 9 48.44 1.64 -20.57
CA CYS A 9 48.46 3.02 -20.07
C CYS A 9 49.53 3.25 -19.00
N ARG A 10 49.58 2.38 -17.98
CA ARG A 10 50.62 2.44 -16.92
C ARG A 10 52.03 2.21 -17.45
N LYS A 11 52.20 1.37 -18.49
CA LYS A 11 53.50 1.16 -19.14
C LYS A 11 53.98 2.45 -19.81
N HIS A 12 53.14 3.10 -20.62
CA HIS A 12 53.48 4.35 -21.29
C HIS A 12 53.69 5.50 -20.30
N GLU A 13 52.91 5.55 -19.21
CA GLU A 13 53.10 6.51 -18.13
C GLU A 13 54.49 6.40 -17.50
N ARG A 14 54.94 5.18 -17.18
CA ARG A 14 56.27 4.93 -16.60
C ARG A 14 57.40 5.31 -17.55
N ILE A 15 57.24 5.04 -18.84
CA ILE A 15 58.23 5.40 -19.87
C ILE A 15 58.33 6.91 -19.96
N TRP A 16 57.21 7.62 -20.12
CA TRP A 16 57.19 9.08 -20.18
C TRP A 16 57.78 9.73 -18.93
N ARG A 17 57.43 9.25 -17.73
CA ARG A 17 58.02 9.75 -16.46
C ARG A 17 59.54 9.55 -16.37
N LYS A 18 60.09 8.56 -17.09
CA LYS A 18 61.53 8.28 -17.12
C LYS A 18 62.25 9.09 -18.20
N THR A 19 61.62 9.30 -19.36
CA THR A 19 62.27 9.94 -20.52
C THR A 19 62.02 11.44 -20.62
N GLY A 20 60.89 11.94 -20.13
CA GLY A 20 60.49 13.35 -20.26
C GLY A 20 60.18 13.80 -21.69
N SER A 21 60.19 12.90 -22.67
CA SER A 21 60.03 13.21 -24.10
C SER A 21 58.57 13.50 -24.48
N GLU A 22 58.36 14.46 -25.37
CA GLU A 22 57.03 14.81 -25.90
C GLU A 22 56.41 13.64 -26.70
N LEU A 23 57.23 12.87 -27.44
CA LEU A 23 56.78 11.67 -28.15
C LEU A 23 56.19 10.60 -27.20
N ASP A 24 56.82 10.43 -26.03
CA ASP A 24 56.33 9.49 -25.02
C ASP A 24 55.10 10.04 -24.28
N ARG A 25 55.00 11.36 -24.13
CA ARG A 25 53.80 12.05 -23.61
C ARG A 25 52.58 11.81 -24.51
N GLU A 26 52.74 11.94 -25.83
CA GLU A 26 51.67 11.66 -26.79
C GLU A 26 51.23 10.19 -26.75
N ARG A 27 52.18 9.25 -26.66
CA ARG A 27 51.90 7.81 -26.52
C ARG A 27 51.15 7.51 -25.23
N PHE A 28 51.52 8.15 -24.12
CA PHE A 28 50.78 8.07 -22.87
C PHE A 28 49.36 8.63 -23.05
N ALA A 29 49.19 9.84 -23.60
CA ALA A 29 47.88 10.47 -23.80
C ALA A 29 46.95 9.60 -24.66
N LYS A 30 47.43 9.02 -25.77
CA LYS A 30 46.66 8.08 -26.61
C LYS A 30 46.24 6.84 -25.82
N SER A 31 47.15 6.23 -25.06
CA SER A 31 46.84 5.04 -24.25
C SER A 31 45.89 5.33 -23.09
N ARG A 32 45.97 6.52 -22.48
CA ARG A 32 45.04 7.00 -21.45
C ARG A 32 43.64 7.19 -22.02
N ASN A 33 43.51 7.87 -23.15
CA ASN A 33 42.21 8.09 -23.80
C ASN A 33 41.57 6.76 -24.20
N ARG A 34 42.36 5.81 -24.74
CA ARG A 34 41.90 4.44 -25.02
C ARG A 34 41.45 3.71 -23.75
N ALA A 35 42.22 3.78 -22.67
CA ALA A 35 41.85 3.14 -21.41
C ALA A 35 40.54 3.71 -20.84
N ASN A 36 40.37 5.03 -20.89
CA ASN A 36 39.13 5.70 -20.49
C ASN A 36 37.95 5.27 -21.38
N HIS A 37 38.13 5.25 -22.69
CA HIS A 37 37.08 4.81 -23.63
C HIS A 37 36.63 3.37 -23.36
N VAL A 38 37.57 2.44 -23.20
CA VAL A 38 37.27 1.03 -22.91
C VAL A 38 36.61 0.86 -21.53
N MET A 39 36.94 1.71 -20.56
CA MET A 39 36.27 1.73 -19.25
C MET A 39 34.82 2.23 -19.34
N GLU A 40 34.59 3.32 -20.07
CA GLU A 40 33.25 3.88 -20.26
C GLU A 40 32.36 2.92 -21.07
N GLN A 41 32.90 2.30 -22.12
CA GLN A 41 32.19 1.27 -22.87
C GLN A 41 31.80 0.08 -21.98
N ALA A 42 32.74 -0.44 -21.18
CA ALA A 42 32.45 -1.54 -20.26
C ALA A 42 31.40 -1.18 -19.19
N ARG A 43 31.40 0.08 -18.70
CA ARG A 43 30.37 0.57 -17.77
C ARG A 43 29.00 0.64 -18.46
N ARG A 44 28.96 1.18 -19.68
CA ARG A 44 27.72 1.26 -20.48
C ARG A 44 27.16 -0.13 -20.75
N ASP A 45 27.99 -1.07 -21.19
CA ASP A 45 27.58 -2.45 -21.48
C ASP A 45 27.05 -3.14 -20.22
N TYR A 46 27.71 -2.92 -19.07
CA TYR A 46 27.23 -3.43 -17.78
C TYR A 46 25.85 -2.89 -17.43
N TYR A 47 25.62 -1.58 -17.50
CA TYR A 47 24.32 -0.99 -17.16
C TYR A 47 23.22 -1.37 -18.15
N LEU A 48 23.52 -1.43 -19.45
CA LEU A 48 22.58 -1.89 -20.47
C LEU A 48 22.15 -3.32 -20.20
N LYS A 49 23.11 -4.22 -19.98
CA LYS A 49 22.84 -5.62 -19.64
C LYS A 49 22.04 -5.76 -18.34
N PHE A 50 22.41 -5.00 -17.30
CA PHE A 50 21.70 -4.99 -16.03
C PHE A 50 20.24 -4.51 -16.18
N ILE A 51 19.98 -3.51 -17.01
CA ILE A 51 18.61 -3.05 -17.31
C ILE A 51 17.85 -4.12 -18.11
N GLU A 52 18.47 -4.69 -19.14
CA GLU A 52 17.88 -5.71 -20.01
C GLU A 52 17.48 -6.96 -19.20
N GLU A 53 18.36 -7.46 -18.33
CA GLU A 53 18.11 -8.58 -17.41
C GLU A 53 16.95 -8.33 -16.44
N ASN A 54 16.62 -7.07 -16.15
CA ASN A 54 15.55 -6.68 -15.24
C ASN A 54 14.30 -6.11 -15.95
N SER A 55 14.30 -6.05 -17.29
CA SER A 55 13.28 -5.36 -18.09
C SER A 55 11.96 -6.13 -18.23
N ALA A 56 11.99 -7.44 -18.05
CA ALA A 56 10.82 -8.32 -18.18
C ALA A 56 9.75 -8.11 -17.08
N ASP A 57 10.10 -7.43 -15.98
CA ASP A 57 9.20 -7.15 -14.87
C ASP A 57 9.39 -5.70 -14.43
N GLN A 58 8.33 -4.88 -14.55
CA GLN A 58 8.35 -3.46 -14.17
C GLN A 58 8.83 -3.22 -12.73
N ARG A 59 8.51 -4.12 -11.80
CA ARG A 59 8.95 -4.05 -10.40
C ARG A 59 10.44 -4.35 -10.25
N ARG A 60 10.97 -5.30 -11.02
CA ARG A 60 12.41 -5.60 -11.04
C ARG A 60 13.17 -4.44 -11.66
N LEU A 61 12.68 -3.90 -12.77
CA LEU A 61 13.24 -2.72 -13.42
C LEU A 61 13.28 -1.52 -12.47
N PHE A 62 12.17 -1.20 -11.79
CA PHE A 62 12.12 -0.08 -10.84
C PHE A 62 13.12 -0.22 -9.68
N LYS A 63 13.30 -1.43 -9.15
CA LYS A 63 14.31 -1.71 -8.10
C LYS A 63 15.73 -1.55 -8.64
N ALA A 64 16.01 -2.10 -9.82
CA ALA A 64 17.29 -1.98 -10.50
C ALA A 64 17.65 -0.50 -10.72
N THR A 65 16.74 0.30 -11.26
CA THR A 65 16.93 1.75 -11.44
C THR A 65 17.15 2.47 -10.12
N SER A 66 16.37 2.14 -9.08
CA SER A 66 16.52 2.76 -7.76
C SER A 66 17.87 2.46 -7.10
N ALA A 67 18.40 1.25 -7.28
CA ALA A 67 19.72 0.87 -6.80
C ALA A 67 20.84 1.62 -7.54
N LEU A 68 20.73 1.75 -8.86
CA LEU A 68 21.67 2.51 -9.69
C LEU A 68 21.73 4.00 -9.32
N LEU A 69 20.60 4.57 -8.92
CA LEU A 69 20.49 5.96 -8.49
C LEU A 69 20.92 6.18 -7.03
N GLY A 70 21.50 5.18 -6.36
CA GLY A 70 22.01 5.31 -5.00
C GLY A 70 20.93 5.59 -3.95
N LYS A 71 19.66 5.22 -4.20
CA LYS A 71 18.56 5.45 -3.27
C LYS A 71 18.55 4.51 -2.05
N SER A 72 19.50 3.59 -1.93
CA SER A 72 19.63 2.73 -0.75
C SER A 72 20.33 3.50 0.39
N SER A 73 19.55 4.27 1.15
CA SER A 73 19.95 4.67 2.49
C SER A 73 19.66 3.50 3.44
N GLY A 74 20.62 3.15 4.30
CA GLY A 74 20.39 2.18 5.38
C GLY A 74 19.24 2.63 6.29
N GLU A 75 18.76 1.73 7.15
CA GLU A 75 17.70 2.08 8.10
C GLU A 75 18.21 3.18 9.05
N ARG A 76 17.46 4.29 9.11
CA ARG A 76 17.79 5.47 9.92
C ARG A 76 16.76 5.59 11.02
N TYR A 77 17.21 5.90 12.24
CA TYR A 77 16.38 5.98 13.42
C TYR A 77 16.49 7.34 14.12
N PRO A 78 15.45 7.79 14.85
CA PRO A 78 15.53 8.94 15.76
C PRO A 78 16.63 8.74 16.82
N PRO A 79 17.12 9.79 17.51
CA PRO A 79 18.08 9.63 18.61
C PRO A 79 17.59 8.62 19.67
N TYR A 80 18.47 7.71 20.09
CA TYR A 80 18.16 6.62 21.02
C TYR A 80 19.32 6.36 22.00
N LYS A 81 18.99 5.74 23.14
CA LYS A 81 19.99 5.25 24.12
C LYS A 81 20.47 3.84 23.78
N ASP A 82 19.52 2.96 23.52
CA ASP A 82 19.73 1.56 23.15
C ASP A 82 18.58 1.07 22.23
N PHE A 83 18.79 -0.05 21.54
CA PHE A 83 17.81 -0.57 20.58
C PHE A 83 16.55 -1.14 21.24
N SER A 84 16.64 -1.66 22.47
CA SER A 84 15.47 -2.20 23.19
C SER A 84 14.54 -1.07 23.63
N GLY A 85 15.10 -0.02 24.21
CA GLY A 85 14.38 1.20 24.55
C GLY A 85 13.73 1.82 23.32
N LEU A 86 14.45 1.92 22.20
CA LEU A 86 13.91 2.45 20.95
C LEU A 86 12.76 1.60 20.40
N ALA A 87 12.87 0.27 20.42
CA ALA A 87 11.82 -0.63 19.92
C ALA A 87 10.53 -0.47 20.75
N ASN A 88 10.66 -0.44 22.08
CA ASN A 88 9.53 -0.19 22.99
C ASN A 88 8.92 1.20 22.81
N ASP A 89 9.75 2.22 22.59
CA ASP A 89 9.31 3.58 22.30
C ASP A 89 8.48 3.67 21.02
N PHE A 90 8.88 2.95 19.96
CA PHE A 90 8.10 2.85 18.73
C PHE A 90 6.78 2.10 18.96
N GLY A 91 6.80 0.99 19.70
CA GLY A 91 5.59 0.21 20.00
C GLY A 91 4.56 1.05 20.75
N LYS A 92 4.99 1.71 21.84
CA LYS A 92 4.15 2.67 22.59
C LYS A 92 3.63 3.79 21.69
N PHE A 93 4.48 4.37 20.86
CA PHE A 93 4.08 5.44 19.95
C PHE A 93 3.01 4.99 18.95
N PHE A 94 3.15 3.81 18.34
CA PHE A 94 2.18 3.32 17.37
C PHE A 94 0.81 3.06 18.01
N VAL A 95 0.76 2.46 19.21
CA VAL A 95 -0.49 2.25 19.94
C VAL A 95 -1.12 3.58 20.36
N GLN A 96 -0.36 4.44 21.04
CA GLN A 96 -0.84 5.74 21.51
C GLN A 96 -1.35 6.63 20.38
N LYS A 97 -0.72 6.56 19.20
CA LYS A 97 -1.18 7.29 18.02
C LYS A 97 -2.61 6.92 17.64
N ILE A 98 -2.98 5.63 17.71
CA ILE A 98 -4.33 5.17 17.38
C ILE A 98 -5.31 5.53 18.49
N ASP A 99 -4.92 5.35 19.75
CA ASP A 99 -5.75 5.78 20.89
C ASP A 99 -6.06 7.27 20.83
N ASN A 100 -5.06 8.12 20.50
CA ASN A 100 -5.27 9.56 20.32
C ASN A 100 -6.22 9.89 19.17
N ILE A 101 -6.18 9.13 18.07
CA ILE A 101 -7.14 9.30 16.96
C ILE A 101 -8.55 8.93 17.44
N ARG A 102 -8.69 7.82 18.16
CA ARG A 102 -9.99 7.38 18.71
C ARG A 102 -10.57 8.40 19.69
N SER A 103 -9.78 8.90 20.64
CA SER A 103 -10.24 9.94 21.56
C SER A 103 -10.64 11.24 20.86
N LYS A 104 -9.95 11.62 19.77
CA LYS A 104 -10.39 12.76 18.95
C LYS A 104 -11.73 12.50 18.25
N LEU A 105 -11.92 11.28 17.72
CA LEU A 105 -13.17 10.88 17.09
C LEU A 105 -14.36 10.92 18.05
N ASP A 106 -14.14 10.54 19.32
CA ASP A 106 -15.18 10.57 20.35
C ASP A 106 -15.60 11.99 20.76
N ASN A 107 -14.75 13.00 20.51
CA ASN A 107 -15.03 14.39 20.85
C ASN A 107 -15.74 15.17 19.73
N PHE A 108 -15.91 14.60 18.53
CA PHE A 108 -16.65 15.29 17.48
C PHE A 108 -18.15 15.18 17.75
N GLU A 109 -18.81 16.34 17.84
CA GLU A 109 -20.27 16.41 17.78
C GLU A 109 -20.72 16.20 16.33
N LEU A 110 -21.67 15.29 16.11
CA LEU A 110 -22.24 15.04 14.79
C LEU A 110 -23.35 16.06 14.53
N ASP A 111 -23.22 16.85 13.46
CA ASP A 111 -24.15 17.94 13.12
C ASP A 111 -25.57 17.49 12.69
N SER A 112 -25.84 16.18 12.59
CA SER A 112 -27.17 15.65 12.23
C SER A 112 -27.32 14.16 12.56
N PRO A 113 -28.57 13.65 12.68
CA PRO A 113 -28.80 12.22 12.79
C PRO A 113 -28.28 11.56 11.51
N SER A 114 -27.37 10.61 11.67
CA SER A 114 -26.84 9.80 10.58
C SER A 114 -27.97 9.26 9.68
N MET A 115 -27.69 9.18 8.37
CA MET A 115 -28.48 8.39 7.41
C MET A 115 -28.95 7.05 8.03
N PRO A 116 -30.15 6.54 7.68
CA PRO A 116 -30.83 5.48 8.43
C PRO A 116 -29.88 4.34 8.82
N GLU A 117 -29.83 4.08 10.13
CA GLU A 117 -29.07 2.98 10.70
C GLU A 117 -29.66 1.65 10.23
N GLY A 118 -29.05 1.10 9.17
CA GLY A 118 -29.33 -0.24 8.70
C GLY A 118 -28.73 -0.43 7.33
N GLU A 119 -27.57 -1.10 7.25
CA GLU A 119 -27.18 -1.70 5.97
C GLU A 119 -28.30 -2.71 5.62
N PRO A 120 -29.05 -2.50 4.52
CA PRO A 120 -30.10 -3.44 4.15
C PRO A 120 -29.47 -4.82 4.02
N GLY A 121 -30.11 -5.82 4.64
CA GLY A 121 -29.55 -7.17 4.68
C GLY A 121 -29.30 -7.69 3.27
N TYR A 122 -28.07 -8.15 3.01
CA TYR A 122 -27.70 -8.73 1.73
C TYR A 122 -28.62 -9.91 1.37
N THR A 123 -29.25 -9.84 0.20
CA THR A 123 -30.26 -10.80 -0.27
C THR A 123 -29.72 -11.80 -1.31
N GLY A 124 -28.46 -11.68 -1.70
CA GLY A 124 -27.84 -12.57 -2.70
C GLY A 124 -27.27 -13.86 -2.12
N SER A 125 -26.37 -14.50 -2.88
CA SER A 125 -25.74 -15.77 -2.48
C SER A 125 -24.83 -15.56 -1.26
N LEU A 126 -25.02 -16.34 -0.19
CA LEU A 126 -24.27 -16.17 1.05
C LEU A 126 -22.91 -16.89 1.02
N PHE A 127 -21.91 -16.29 1.68
CA PHE A 127 -20.61 -16.92 1.97
C PHE A 127 -20.62 -17.44 3.41
N THR A 128 -21.05 -18.69 3.58
CA THR A 128 -21.26 -19.32 4.90
C THR A 128 -20.02 -19.97 5.49
N GLU A 129 -19.12 -20.47 4.64
CA GLU A 129 -17.97 -21.26 5.05
C GLU A 129 -16.81 -21.17 4.04
N PHE A 130 -15.59 -21.34 4.53
CA PHE A 130 -14.43 -21.55 3.67
C PHE A 130 -14.36 -23.01 3.23
N ARG A 131 -14.02 -23.23 1.97
CA ARG A 131 -13.82 -24.57 1.41
C ARG A 131 -12.42 -25.07 1.69
N ARG A 132 -12.29 -26.39 1.88
CA ARG A 132 -11.00 -27.05 1.88
C ARG A 132 -10.26 -26.81 0.57
N THR A 133 -8.95 -26.60 0.67
CA THR A 133 -8.03 -26.39 -0.45
C THR A 133 -7.16 -27.64 -0.60
N SER A 134 -6.99 -28.10 -1.84
CA SER A 134 -6.16 -29.28 -2.12
C SER A 134 -4.68 -29.02 -1.81
N SER A 135 -3.95 -30.10 -1.47
CA SER A 135 -2.52 -30.03 -1.17
C SER A 135 -1.72 -29.44 -2.33
N GLU A 136 -2.08 -29.77 -3.58
CA GLU A 136 -1.41 -29.25 -4.77
C GLU A 136 -1.56 -27.73 -4.86
N LYS A 137 -2.76 -27.22 -4.57
CA LYS A 137 -3.02 -25.77 -4.59
C LYS A 137 -2.29 -25.05 -3.47
N ILE A 138 -2.19 -25.66 -2.30
CA ILE A 138 -1.40 -25.14 -1.18
C ILE A 138 0.08 -25.11 -1.54
N LYS A 139 0.60 -26.19 -2.16
CA LYS A 139 1.98 -26.26 -2.66
C LYS A 139 2.27 -25.15 -3.67
N GLU A 140 1.41 -24.93 -4.66
CA GLU A 140 1.54 -23.83 -5.62
C GLU A 140 1.64 -22.47 -4.93
N ILE A 141 0.78 -22.21 -3.92
CA ILE A 141 0.79 -20.95 -3.17
C ILE A 141 2.10 -20.79 -2.41
N VAL A 142 2.56 -21.83 -1.69
CA VAL A 142 3.83 -21.82 -0.95
C VAL A 142 5.01 -21.52 -1.87
N LEU A 143 5.10 -22.21 -3.01
CA LEU A 143 6.18 -22.02 -3.98
C LEU A 143 6.16 -20.63 -4.63
N SER A 144 4.97 -20.02 -4.78
CA SER A 144 4.81 -18.67 -5.36
C SER A 144 5.33 -17.53 -4.47
N PHE A 145 5.54 -17.77 -3.18
CA PHE A 145 5.99 -16.71 -2.26
C PHE A 145 7.46 -16.36 -2.53
N PRO A 146 7.91 -15.12 -2.29
CA PRO A 146 9.34 -14.81 -2.30
C PRO A 146 10.02 -15.48 -1.11
N ASN A 147 11.33 -15.73 -1.21
CA ASN A 147 12.14 -16.29 -0.12
C ASN A 147 12.41 -15.20 0.95
N LYS A 148 11.35 -14.84 1.69
CA LYS A 148 11.36 -13.84 2.76
C LYS A 148 10.80 -14.46 4.03
N SER A 149 11.69 -14.67 4.99
CA SER A 149 11.36 -15.31 6.27
C SER A 149 10.84 -14.32 7.31
N CYS A 150 10.01 -14.81 8.24
CA CYS A 150 9.77 -14.14 9.50
C CYS A 150 10.72 -14.68 10.56
N ALA A 151 11.20 -13.82 11.47
CA ALA A 151 12.07 -14.27 12.56
C ALA A 151 11.31 -15.12 13.60
N SER A 152 9.97 -15.07 13.60
CA SER A 152 9.13 -15.96 14.41
C SER A 152 8.87 -17.31 13.77
N ASP A 153 9.25 -17.52 12.50
CA ASP A 153 9.10 -18.82 11.86
C ASP A 153 10.22 -19.77 12.33
N PRO A 154 9.92 -21.06 12.59
CA PRO A 154 10.92 -22.01 13.08
C PRO A 154 11.98 -22.37 12.04
N ILE A 155 11.64 -22.20 10.75
CA ILE A 155 12.53 -22.44 9.62
C ILE A 155 12.38 -21.34 8.56
N PRO A 156 13.46 -20.96 7.87
CA PRO A 156 13.42 -20.04 6.74
C PRO A 156 12.48 -20.48 5.60
N THR A 157 11.90 -19.51 4.89
CA THR A 157 10.93 -19.79 3.80
C THR A 157 11.53 -20.57 2.62
N ASP A 158 12.80 -20.35 2.29
CA ASP A 158 13.51 -21.15 1.29
C ASP A 158 13.63 -22.61 1.72
N MET A 159 13.99 -22.88 2.98
CA MET A 159 14.02 -24.25 3.51
C MET A 159 12.63 -24.91 3.52
N VAL A 160 11.56 -24.18 3.84
CA VAL A 160 10.19 -24.69 3.73
C VAL A 160 9.88 -25.17 2.31
N LYS A 161 10.37 -24.44 1.29
CA LYS A 161 10.14 -24.77 -0.10
C LYS A 161 10.98 -25.96 -0.56
N ASP A 162 12.22 -26.04 -0.11
CA ASP A 162 13.11 -27.15 -0.44
C ASP A 162 12.58 -28.48 0.13
N CYS A 163 11.95 -28.43 1.32
CA CYS A 163 11.33 -29.57 1.99
C CYS A 163 9.80 -29.62 1.82
N ILE A 164 9.25 -28.94 0.80
CA ILE A 164 7.78 -28.77 0.72
C ILE A 164 7.04 -30.10 0.63
N ASP A 165 7.59 -31.09 -0.07
CA ASP A 165 6.92 -32.37 -0.28
C ASP A 165 6.67 -33.13 1.03
N ASP A 166 7.63 -33.07 1.96
CA ASP A 166 7.51 -33.69 3.29
C ASP A 166 6.62 -32.86 4.24
N LEU A 167 6.68 -31.53 4.14
CA LEU A 167 5.93 -30.61 5.00
C LEU A 167 4.47 -30.42 4.56
N LEU A 168 4.17 -30.68 3.28
CA LEU A 168 2.88 -30.36 2.68
C LEU A 168 1.68 -30.99 3.40
N PRO A 169 1.71 -32.27 3.84
CA PRO A 169 0.58 -32.83 4.57
C PRO A 169 0.26 -32.07 5.86
N ALA A 170 1.30 -31.71 6.63
CA ALA A 170 1.13 -30.97 7.88
C ALA A 170 0.63 -29.54 7.63
N ILE A 171 1.23 -28.83 6.66
CA ILE A 171 0.80 -27.48 6.25
C ILE A 171 -0.65 -27.51 5.79
N SER A 172 -1.02 -28.48 4.95
CA SER A 172 -2.37 -28.61 4.40
C SER A 172 -3.39 -28.88 5.48
N ASN A 173 -3.07 -29.72 6.46
CA ASN A 173 -3.93 -29.99 7.61
C ASN A 173 -4.13 -28.73 8.46
N MET A 174 -3.05 -28.02 8.83
CA MET A 174 -3.16 -26.78 9.63
C MET A 174 -4.01 -25.71 8.95
N VAL A 175 -3.76 -25.46 7.66
CA VAL A 175 -4.51 -24.47 6.87
C VAL A 175 -5.99 -24.87 6.75
N ASN A 176 -6.27 -26.12 6.36
CA ASN A 176 -7.64 -26.56 6.15
C ASN A 176 -8.43 -26.66 7.46
N SER A 177 -7.81 -27.10 8.56
CA SER A 177 -8.45 -27.08 9.88
C SER A 177 -8.82 -25.64 10.28
N SER A 178 -7.90 -24.67 10.14
CA SER A 178 -8.23 -23.28 10.42
C SER A 178 -9.46 -22.79 9.64
N LEU A 179 -9.50 -23.04 8.33
CA LEU A 179 -10.59 -22.61 7.45
C LEU A 179 -11.93 -23.30 7.77
N VAL A 180 -11.91 -24.62 7.99
CA VAL A 180 -13.11 -25.43 8.23
C VAL A 180 -13.65 -25.25 9.65
N ASP A 181 -12.79 -25.02 10.63
CA ASP A 181 -13.20 -24.87 12.03
C ASP A 181 -13.63 -23.43 12.36
N GLY A 182 -13.50 -22.50 11.40
CA GLY A 182 -13.86 -21.10 11.61
C GLY A 182 -12.92 -20.38 12.59
N TYR A 183 -11.70 -20.88 12.76
CA TYR A 183 -10.75 -20.39 13.76
C TYR A 183 -9.41 -20.01 13.12
N PHE A 184 -8.92 -18.82 13.43
CA PHE A 184 -7.57 -18.40 13.08
C PHE A 184 -6.63 -18.61 14.28
N PRO A 185 -5.60 -19.47 14.18
CA PRO A 185 -4.67 -19.77 15.28
C PRO A 185 -4.01 -18.55 15.92
N ASP A 186 -3.93 -18.53 17.25
CA ASP A 186 -3.36 -17.40 18.01
C ASP A 186 -1.87 -17.17 17.72
N ILE A 187 -1.11 -18.25 17.50
CA ILE A 187 0.31 -18.16 17.13
C ILE A 187 0.53 -17.45 15.78
N TRP A 188 -0.51 -17.31 14.94
CA TRP A 188 -0.46 -16.56 13.69
C TRP A 188 -0.88 -15.09 13.86
N LYS A 189 -1.37 -14.68 15.03
CA LYS A 189 -1.92 -13.33 15.28
C LYS A 189 -0.87 -12.31 15.71
N GLU A 190 0.32 -12.75 16.13
CA GLU A 190 1.44 -11.85 16.47
C GLU A 190 2.16 -11.37 15.19
N ALA A 191 2.33 -10.05 15.07
CA ALA A 191 3.08 -9.43 13.98
C ALA A 191 4.44 -8.90 14.44
N LEU A 192 5.49 -9.16 13.67
CA LEU A 192 6.80 -8.51 13.86
C LEU A 192 6.85 -7.22 13.05
N VAL A 193 6.75 -6.07 13.70
CA VAL A 193 6.66 -4.75 13.08
C VAL A 193 8.05 -4.13 12.91
N LYS A 194 8.39 -3.74 11.69
CA LYS A 194 9.60 -2.95 11.40
C LYS A 194 9.23 -1.49 11.14
N PRO A 195 9.72 -0.52 11.93
CA PRO A 195 9.50 0.89 11.67
C PRO A 195 10.21 1.32 10.38
N LYS A 196 9.45 1.75 9.38
CA LYS A 196 10.01 2.19 8.09
C LYS A 196 9.74 3.67 7.86
N LEU A 197 10.79 4.45 7.59
CA LEU A 197 10.66 5.87 7.27
C LEU A 197 9.84 6.06 5.97
N LYS A 198 8.85 6.96 6.00
CA LYS A 198 7.94 7.23 4.87
C LYS A 198 8.66 7.70 3.62
N LYS A 199 9.63 8.61 3.77
CA LYS A 199 10.49 9.13 2.70
C LYS A 199 11.92 9.27 3.24
N SER A 200 12.93 8.94 2.45
CA SER A 200 14.33 8.92 2.88
C SER A 200 14.90 10.28 3.33
N ASN A 201 14.24 11.37 2.93
CA ASN A 201 14.61 12.76 3.23
C ASN A 201 13.78 13.40 4.35
N MET A 202 12.89 12.66 5.01
CA MET A 202 12.10 13.17 6.13
C MET A 202 12.92 13.20 7.42
N ASP A 203 12.54 14.12 8.32
CA ASP A 203 13.09 14.18 9.66
C ASP A 203 12.89 12.87 10.41
N LEU A 204 13.90 12.51 11.21
CA LEU A 204 13.94 11.27 12.00
C LEU A 204 13.08 11.42 13.27
N ILE A 205 11.79 11.67 13.09
CA ILE A 205 10.77 11.74 14.14
C ILE A 205 9.77 10.60 13.98
N LYS A 206 9.27 10.03 15.10
CA LYS A 206 8.41 8.83 15.11
C LYS A 206 7.15 8.97 14.22
N LYS A 207 6.56 10.17 14.08
CA LYS A 207 5.43 10.51 13.17
C LYS A 207 5.71 10.18 11.69
N ASN A 208 6.97 10.17 11.28
CA ASN A 208 7.39 9.90 9.91
C ASN A 208 7.66 8.42 9.61
N TYR A 209 7.50 7.52 10.59
CA TYR A 209 7.65 6.08 10.39
C TYR A 209 6.29 5.39 10.20
N ARG A 210 6.29 4.32 9.40
CA ARG A 210 5.16 3.40 9.21
C ARG A 210 5.45 2.07 9.91
N PRO A 211 4.47 1.47 10.59
CA PRO A 211 4.60 0.11 11.11
C PRO A 211 4.42 -0.91 9.98
N VAL A 212 5.52 -1.50 9.48
CA VAL A 212 5.44 -2.55 8.46
C VAL A 212 5.40 -3.91 9.14
N SER A 213 4.28 -4.62 9.04
CA SER A 213 4.10 -5.93 9.67
C SER A 213 4.74 -7.05 8.85
N ASN A 214 5.57 -7.87 9.50
CA ASN A 214 6.02 -9.17 9.03
C ASN A 214 5.26 -10.26 9.80
N LEU A 215 4.42 -10.99 9.07
CA LEU A 215 3.57 -12.06 9.62
C LEU A 215 4.26 -13.42 9.45
N ALA A 216 3.90 -14.36 10.33
CA ALA A 216 4.33 -15.75 10.24
C ALA A 216 4.01 -16.35 8.86
N PHE A 217 4.85 -17.26 8.38
CA PHE A 217 4.72 -17.87 7.06
C PHE A 217 3.34 -18.51 6.84
N LEU A 218 2.89 -19.34 7.78
CA LEU A 218 1.59 -20.01 7.70
C LEU A 218 0.40 -19.05 7.81
N SER A 219 0.54 -17.94 8.55
CA SER A 219 -0.45 -16.83 8.53
C SER A 219 -0.65 -16.33 7.11
N LYS A 220 0.44 -15.99 6.41
CA LYS A 220 0.42 -15.46 5.04
C LYS A 220 -0.17 -16.46 4.04
N VAL A 221 0.14 -17.76 4.18
CA VAL A 221 -0.43 -18.83 3.33
C VAL A 221 -1.94 -18.92 3.53
N THR A 222 -2.40 -18.96 4.79
CA THR A 222 -3.83 -19.06 5.12
C THR A 222 -4.60 -17.82 4.68
N GLU A 223 -4.06 -16.63 4.94
CA GLU A 223 -4.63 -15.35 4.46
C GLU A 223 -4.76 -15.31 2.93
N ARG A 224 -3.77 -15.82 2.19
CA ARG A 224 -3.82 -15.87 0.72
C ARG A 224 -4.96 -16.76 0.23
N ILE A 225 -5.18 -17.90 0.88
CA ILE A 225 -6.24 -18.84 0.53
C ILE A 225 -7.61 -18.24 0.86
N ALA A 226 -7.78 -17.73 2.08
CA ALA A 226 -9.01 -17.07 2.51
C ALA A 226 -9.37 -15.90 1.59
N ALA A 227 -8.39 -15.02 1.29
CA ALA A 227 -8.60 -13.90 0.37
C ALA A 227 -8.97 -14.37 -1.04
N LYS A 228 -8.39 -15.46 -1.55
CA LYS A 228 -8.74 -15.98 -2.88
C LYS A 228 -10.20 -16.43 -2.93
N GLN A 229 -10.66 -17.16 -1.92
CA GLN A 229 -12.05 -17.61 -1.84
C GLN A 229 -13.01 -16.43 -1.69
N MET A 230 -12.66 -15.45 -0.85
CA MET A 230 -13.42 -14.22 -0.67
C MET A 230 -13.50 -13.38 -1.94
N CYS A 231 -12.39 -13.18 -2.64
CA CYS A 231 -12.39 -12.50 -3.94
C CYS A 231 -13.26 -13.25 -4.96
N GLY A 232 -13.25 -14.59 -4.95
CA GLY A 232 -14.14 -15.39 -5.80
C GLY A 232 -15.62 -15.09 -5.51
N HIS A 233 -16.01 -15.09 -4.24
CA HIS A 233 -17.36 -14.70 -3.80
C HIS A 233 -17.75 -13.28 -4.24
N LEU A 234 -16.87 -12.30 -4.00
CA LEU A 234 -17.10 -10.91 -4.36
C LEU A 234 -17.21 -10.70 -5.87
N SER A 235 -16.40 -11.41 -6.66
CA SER A 235 -16.45 -11.34 -8.13
C SER A 235 -17.72 -11.97 -8.70
N ILE A 236 -18.09 -13.17 -8.24
CA ILE A 236 -19.28 -13.89 -8.75
C ILE A 236 -20.56 -13.11 -8.46
N ASN A 237 -20.61 -12.43 -7.31
CA ASN A 237 -21.79 -11.68 -6.89
C ASN A 237 -21.71 -10.17 -7.18
N HIS A 238 -20.71 -9.72 -7.95
CA HIS A 238 -20.51 -8.31 -8.31
C HIS A 238 -20.47 -7.33 -7.12
N LEU A 239 -19.82 -7.73 -6.03
CA LEU A 239 -19.79 -6.99 -4.76
C LEU A 239 -18.57 -6.07 -4.60
N PHE A 240 -17.63 -6.07 -5.53
CA PHE A 240 -16.51 -5.15 -5.46
C PHE A 240 -16.97 -3.71 -5.68
N PRO A 241 -16.47 -2.72 -4.90
CA PRO A 241 -16.74 -1.32 -5.18
C PRO A 241 -16.17 -0.94 -6.55
N GLU A 242 -17.04 -0.47 -7.46
CA GLU A 242 -16.71 -0.33 -8.88
C GLU A 242 -15.46 0.53 -9.13
N PHE A 243 -15.41 1.71 -8.51
CA PHE A 243 -14.32 2.69 -8.68
C PHE A 243 -13.20 2.58 -7.63
N GLN A 244 -13.12 1.47 -6.90
CA GLN A 244 -11.92 1.13 -6.14
C GLN A 244 -10.97 0.36 -7.05
N SER A 245 -9.79 0.91 -7.34
CA SER A 245 -8.80 0.25 -8.22
C SER A 245 -7.69 -0.48 -7.47
N ALA A 246 -7.47 -0.22 -6.17
CA ALA A 246 -6.44 -0.94 -5.44
C ALA A 246 -6.88 -2.36 -5.06
N TYR A 247 -5.90 -3.26 -4.93
CA TYR A 247 -6.05 -4.64 -4.45
C TYR A 247 -7.06 -5.50 -5.23
N ARG A 248 -7.36 -5.12 -6.47
CA ARG A 248 -8.22 -5.87 -7.39
C ARG A 248 -7.42 -6.38 -8.58
N ASN A 249 -7.80 -7.55 -9.06
CA ASN A 249 -7.25 -8.09 -10.30
C ASN A 249 -7.68 -7.20 -11.47
N PHE A 250 -6.78 -7.00 -12.44
CA PHE A 250 -6.99 -6.19 -13.63
C PHE A 250 -7.14 -4.68 -13.43
N HIS A 251 -6.91 -4.18 -12.21
CA HIS A 251 -6.82 -2.75 -11.91
C HIS A 251 -5.38 -2.37 -11.52
N SER A 252 -4.95 -1.17 -11.88
CA SER A 252 -3.63 -0.61 -11.55
C SER A 252 -3.71 0.90 -11.36
N THR A 253 -2.60 1.52 -10.98
CA THR A 253 -2.47 2.98 -10.97
C THR A 253 -2.63 3.57 -12.37
N GLU A 254 -2.28 2.81 -13.41
CA GLU A 254 -2.43 3.24 -14.81
C GLU A 254 -3.89 3.24 -15.24
N THR A 255 -4.65 2.20 -14.89
CA THR A 255 -6.09 2.14 -15.23
C THR A 255 -6.86 3.23 -14.50
N ALA A 256 -6.51 3.49 -13.23
CA ALA A 256 -7.06 4.59 -12.43
C ALA A 256 -6.80 5.95 -13.10
N LEU A 257 -5.53 6.25 -13.38
CA LEU A 257 -5.12 7.50 -14.01
C LEU A 257 -5.75 7.69 -15.40
N LEU A 258 -5.82 6.61 -16.19
CA LEU A 258 -6.43 6.65 -17.51
C LEU A 258 -7.90 7.07 -17.43
N ARG A 259 -8.66 6.50 -16.49
CA ARG A 259 -10.07 6.84 -16.30
C ARG A 259 -10.24 8.30 -15.90
N THR A 260 -9.60 8.73 -14.82
CA THR A 260 -9.71 10.12 -14.33
C THR A 260 -9.29 11.13 -15.41
N ARG A 261 -8.17 10.86 -16.10
CA ARG A 261 -7.68 11.73 -17.18
C ARG A 261 -8.64 11.82 -18.35
N ASN A 262 -9.24 10.70 -18.78
CA ASN A 262 -10.21 10.70 -19.86
C ASN A 262 -11.44 11.55 -19.52
N ASP A 263 -11.96 11.41 -18.29
CA ASP A 263 -13.14 12.15 -17.84
C ASP A 263 -12.85 13.67 -17.81
N ILE A 264 -11.67 14.07 -17.31
CA ILE A 264 -11.20 15.48 -17.36
C ILE A 264 -11.13 15.99 -18.80
N LEU A 265 -10.55 15.24 -19.73
CA LEU A 265 -10.41 15.66 -21.14
C LEU A 265 -11.77 15.79 -21.83
N ILE A 266 -12.71 14.88 -21.55
CA ILE A 266 -14.08 14.98 -22.05
C ILE A 266 -14.76 16.24 -21.51
N ASN A 267 -14.58 16.56 -20.22
CA ASN A 267 -15.14 17.77 -19.63
C ASN A 267 -14.55 19.04 -20.26
N MET A 268 -13.24 19.07 -20.52
CA MET A 268 -12.60 20.19 -21.23
C MET A 268 -13.19 20.38 -22.64
N ASN A 269 -13.44 19.30 -23.38
CA ASN A 269 -14.06 19.35 -24.70
C ASN A 269 -15.48 19.94 -24.65
N LYS A 270 -16.21 19.67 -23.56
CA LYS A 270 -17.54 20.25 -23.29
C LYS A 270 -17.50 21.70 -22.79
N GLN A 271 -16.33 22.35 -22.82
CA GLN A 271 -16.12 23.69 -22.26
C GLN A 271 -16.32 23.79 -20.74
N HIS A 272 -16.21 22.68 -20.01
CA HIS A 272 -16.33 22.65 -18.55
C HIS A 272 -14.96 22.71 -17.87
N VAL A 273 -14.96 23.16 -16.60
CA VAL A 273 -13.84 23.07 -15.66
C VAL A 273 -14.13 21.94 -14.68
N THR A 274 -13.12 21.13 -14.36
CA THR A 274 -13.22 20.06 -13.37
C THR A 274 -12.69 20.54 -12.02
N LEU A 275 -13.49 20.42 -10.97
CA LEU A 275 -13.07 20.57 -9.57
C LEU A 275 -12.72 19.18 -9.03
N LEU A 276 -11.48 19.01 -8.58
CA LEU A 276 -10.91 17.77 -8.06
C LEU A 276 -10.48 17.98 -6.61
N VAL A 277 -10.87 17.08 -5.70
CA VAL A 277 -10.49 17.07 -4.28
C VAL A 277 -9.81 15.74 -3.96
N PHE A 278 -8.66 15.80 -3.33
CA PHE A 278 -7.88 14.65 -2.87
C PHE A 278 -8.02 14.50 -1.36
N LEU A 279 -8.63 13.41 -0.90
CA LEU A 279 -8.72 13.09 0.53
C LEU A 279 -7.59 12.12 0.91
N ASP A 280 -6.93 12.41 2.04
CA ASP A 280 -5.97 11.52 2.70
C ASP A 280 -6.53 11.12 4.08
N LEU A 281 -6.31 9.86 4.47
CA LEU A 281 -6.75 9.33 5.76
C LEU A 281 -5.60 9.26 6.77
N SER A 282 -5.90 9.65 8.01
CA SER A 282 -4.98 9.52 9.14
C SER A 282 -4.92 8.08 9.62
N ALA A 283 -3.82 7.38 9.29
CA ALA A 283 -3.55 6.01 9.74
C ALA A 283 -4.62 4.98 9.34
N ALA A 284 -5.09 5.06 8.09
CA ALA A 284 -6.28 4.36 7.58
C ALA A 284 -6.39 2.87 7.96
N PHE A 285 -5.34 2.09 7.71
CA PHE A 285 -5.36 0.65 8.01
C PHE A 285 -5.34 0.35 9.51
N ASP A 286 -4.72 1.21 10.31
CA ASP A 286 -4.50 1.00 11.74
C ASP A 286 -5.75 1.41 12.56
N THR A 287 -6.67 2.19 11.98
CA THR A 287 -7.87 2.69 12.66
C THR A 287 -9.13 1.86 12.40
N VAL A 288 -9.10 0.89 11.47
CA VAL A 288 -10.25 0.04 11.14
C VAL A 288 -10.87 -0.58 12.39
N ASP A 289 -12.17 -0.35 12.58
CA ASP A 289 -12.92 -0.92 13.69
C ASP A 289 -13.39 -2.34 13.36
N HIS A 290 -13.10 -3.30 14.26
CA HIS A 290 -13.39 -4.70 14.01
C HIS A 290 -14.90 -5.01 14.00
N ASP A 291 -15.68 -4.37 14.86
CA ASP A 291 -17.12 -4.62 14.95
C ASP A 291 -17.86 -4.02 13.76
N ILE A 292 -17.45 -2.82 13.33
CA ILE A 292 -17.98 -2.19 12.11
C ILE A 292 -17.62 -3.06 10.89
N LEU A 293 -16.36 -3.50 10.78
CA LEU A 293 -15.93 -4.37 9.70
C LEU A 293 -16.77 -5.66 9.65
N LEU A 294 -16.89 -6.37 10.78
CA LEU A 294 -17.64 -7.63 10.85
C LEU A 294 -19.13 -7.45 10.52
N ARG A 295 -19.76 -6.36 10.99
CA ARG A 295 -21.14 -6.04 10.59
C ARG A 295 -21.25 -5.84 9.09
N ARG A 296 -20.31 -5.11 8.49
CA ARG A 296 -20.30 -4.87 7.04
C ARG A 296 -20.07 -6.13 6.22
N LEU A 297 -19.14 -6.99 6.64
CA LEU A 297 -18.95 -8.32 6.04
C LEU A 297 -20.26 -9.13 6.05
N LYS A 298 -21.00 -9.07 7.15
CA LYS A 298 -22.28 -9.77 7.29
C LYS A 298 -23.39 -9.17 6.42
N TYR A 299 -23.67 -7.88 6.58
CA TYR A 299 -24.88 -7.27 6.04
C TYR A 299 -24.73 -6.76 4.62
N LYS A 300 -23.54 -6.28 4.20
CA LYS A 300 -23.30 -5.80 2.82
C LYS A 300 -22.73 -6.88 1.91
N PHE A 301 -21.91 -7.78 2.44
CA PHE A 301 -21.17 -8.77 1.63
C PHE A 301 -21.67 -10.22 1.78
N GLY A 302 -22.69 -10.47 2.61
CA GLY A 302 -23.30 -11.79 2.76
C GLY A 302 -22.43 -12.84 3.45
N ILE A 303 -21.41 -12.42 4.21
CA ILE A 303 -20.50 -13.34 4.91
C ILE A 303 -21.10 -13.70 6.27
N CYS A 304 -21.40 -14.98 6.47
CA CYS A 304 -22.12 -15.43 7.66
C CYS A 304 -21.54 -16.75 8.20
N ASN A 305 -22.13 -17.24 9.29
CA ASN A 305 -21.79 -18.50 9.94
C ASN A 305 -20.28 -18.65 10.18
N ASN A 306 -19.72 -19.76 9.74
CA ASN A 306 -18.36 -20.17 10.03
C ASN A 306 -17.31 -19.28 9.35
N ALA A 307 -17.60 -18.79 8.15
CA ALA A 307 -16.75 -17.81 7.48
C ALA A 307 -16.64 -16.51 8.29
N LEU A 308 -17.76 -16.01 8.82
CA LEU A 308 -17.76 -14.81 9.67
C LEU A 308 -17.05 -15.06 11.00
N ALA A 309 -17.22 -16.25 11.59
CA ALA A 309 -16.49 -16.66 12.80
C ALA A 309 -14.97 -16.64 12.58
N TRP A 310 -14.51 -17.13 11.42
CA TRP A 310 -13.10 -17.09 11.05
C TRP A 310 -12.56 -15.66 10.95
N PHE A 311 -13.31 -14.74 10.31
CA PHE A 311 -12.92 -13.32 10.26
C PHE A 311 -12.86 -12.68 11.64
N ARG A 312 -13.83 -12.98 12.51
CA ARG A 312 -13.81 -12.50 13.89
C ARG A 312 -12.57 -13.02 14.62
N SER A 313 -12.27 -14.32 14.50
CA SER A 313 -11.07 -14.93 15.09
C SER A 313 -9.78 -14.34 14.53
N TYR A 314 -9.74 -13.99 13.24
CA TYR A 314 -8.57 -13.39 12.59
C TYR A 314 -8.26 -11.98 13.11
N LEU A 315 -9.29 -11.21 13.49
CA LEU A 315 -9.19 -9.81 13.92
C LEU A 315 -8.94 -9.64 15.42
N VAL A 316 -9.56 -10.47 16.27
CA VAL A 316 -9.48 -10.38 17.74
C VAL A 316 -8.18 -10.96 18.30
N ASN A 317 -7.72 -10.44 19.44
CA ASN A 317 -6.54 -10.90 20.19
C ASN A 317 -5.25 -10.86 19.35
N ARG A 318 -5.09 -9.81 18.55
CA ARG A 318 -3.85 -9.56 17.82
C ARG A 318 -2.89 -8.74 18.66
N SER A 319 -1.61 -9.01 18.47
CA SER A 319 -0.54 -8.25 19.09
C SER A 319 0.59 -8.01 18.08
N HIS A 320 1.48 -7.08 18.41
CA HIS A 320 2.70 -6.89 17.66
C HIS A 320 3.90 -6.66 18.56
N ARG A 321 5.09 -6.98 18.05
CA ARG A 321 6.37 -6.58 18.62
C ARG A 321 7.14 -5.77 17.60
N VAL A 322 7.73 -4.67 18.03
CA VAL A 322 8.59 -3.87 17.19
C VAL A 322 9.98 -4.50 17.16
N VAL A 323 10.53 -4.67 15.95
CA VAL A 323 11.86 -5.19 15.70
C VAL A 323 12.74 -4.08 15.15
N ILE A 324 13.83 -3.78 15.85
CA ILE A 324 14.87 -2.86 15.41
C ILE A 324 16.18 -3.61 15.42
N GLU A 325 16.82 -3.69 14.25
CA GLU A 325 17.94 -4.60 14.01
C GLU A 325 17.57 -6.04 14.42
N ASN A 326 18.15 -6.56 15.50
CA ASN A 326 17.90 -7.90 16.04
C ASN A 326 17.26 -7.88 17.43
N VAL A 327 16.79 -6.73 17.90
CA VAL A 327 16.16 -6.56 19.22
C VAL A 327 14.66 -6.41 19.07
N MET A 328 13.91 -7.13 19.90
CA MET A 328 12.46 -7.08 19.95
C MET A 328 12.00 -6.27 21.16
N SER A 329 10.91 -5.52 20.98
CA SER A 329 10.20 -4.87 22.08
C SER A 329 9.37 -5.87 22.90
N ASP A 330 8.74 -5.35 23.95
CA ASP A 330 7.59 -5.99 24.57
C ASP A 330 6.45 -6.19 23.56
N SER A 331 5.50 -7.06 23.88
CA SER A 331 4.31 -7.28 23.06
C SER A 331 3.27 -6.19 23.32
N PHE A 332 2.68 -5.66 22.26
CA PHE A 332 1.68 -4.60 22.29
C PHE A 332 0.39 -5.09 21.65
N ASP A 333 -0.72 -5.00 22.39
CA ASP A 333 -2.02 -5.42 21.89
C ASP A 333 -2.54 -4.46 20.80
N MET A 334 -3.14 -5.06 19.77
CA MET A 334 -3.77 -4.34 18.66
C MET A 334 -5.29 -4.47 18.77
N LYS A 335 -5.92 -3.44 19.34
CA LYS A 335 -7.38 -3.36 19.47
C LYS A 335 -8.09 -3.03 18.17
N TYR A 336 -7.39 -2.36 17.26
CA TYR A 336 -7.94 -1.84 16.01
C TYR A 336 -6.99 -2.13 14.85
N GLY A 337 -7.52 -1.95 13.65
CA GLY A 337 -6.77 -2.03 12.43
C GLY A 337 -6.71 -3.42 11.82
N VAL A 338 -6.15 -3.47 10.62
CA VAL A 338 -5.85 -4.70 9.89
C VAL A 338 -4.36 -4.73 9.54
N PRO A 339 -3.71 -5.90 9.46
CA PRO A 339 -2.27 -5.99 9.22
C PRO A 339 -1.83 -5.26 7.94
N GLN A 340 -0.98 -4.22 8.09
CA GLN A 340 -0.38 -3.47 7.00
C GLN A 340 1.00 -4.04 6.63
N GLY A 341 1.29 -4.17 5.32
CA GLY A 341 2.64 -4.54 4.84
C GLY A 341 2.86 -6.03 4.54
N SER A 342 1.84 -6.86 4.78
CA SER A 342 1.76 -8.22 4.27
C SER A 342 1.52 -8.21 2.76
N CYS A 343 2.54 -7.93 1.94
CA CYS A 343 2.40 -8.07 0.47
C CYS A 343 2.02 -9.51 0.05
N LEU A 344 2.17 -10.48 0.97
CA LEU A 344 1.93 -11.89 0.76
C LEU A 344 0.58 -12.38 1.31
N GLY A 345 0.01 -11.70 2.30
CA GLY A 345 -1.35 -11.91 2.79
C GLY A 345 -2.25 -10.74 2.33
N PRO A 346 -2.94 -10.88 1.19
CA PRO A 346 -3.75 -9.80 0.60
C PRO A 346 -5.04 -9.53 1.39
N LEU A 347 -5.27 -10.22 2.50
CA LEU A 347 -6.51 -10.18 3.25
C LEU A 347 -6.72 -8.86 3.99
N GLY A 348 -5.71 -8.34 4.70
CA GLY A 348 -5.80 -7.04 5.37
C GLY A 348 -6.18 -5.91 4.39
N PRO A 349 -5.45 -5.75 3.26
CA PRO A 349 -5.82 -4.81 2.21
C PRO A 349 -7.21 -5.00 1.61
N LEU A 350 -7.63 -6.26 1.40
CA LEU A 350 -8.98 -6.58 0.94
C LEU A 350 -10.04 -6.13 1.95
N LEU A 351 -9.84 -6.43 3.24
CA LEU A 351 -10.77 -6.03 4.30
C LEU A 351 -10.89 -4.51 4.40
N PHE A 352 -9.80 -3.77 4.18
CA PHE A 352 -9.84 -2.31 4.17
C PHE A 352 -10.73 -1.74 3.06
N ILE A 353 -10.64 -2.25 1.82
CA ILE A 353 -11.48 -1.74 0.73
C ILE A 353 -12.96 -2.11 0.90
N LEU A 354 -13.24 -3.22 1.58
CA LEU A 354 -14.61 -3.60 1.94
C LEU A 354 -15.14 -2.74 3.07
N TYR A 355 -14.28 -2.40 4.04
CA TYR A 355 -14.58 -1.44 5.09
C TYR A 355 -14.97 -0.08 4.48
N THR A 356 -14.14 0.48 3.60
CA THR A 356 -14.41 1.79 3.01
C THR A 356 -15.48 1.77 1.91
N SER A 357 -16.08 0.62 1.58
CA SER A 357 -17.07 0.52 0.50
C SER A 357 -18.33 1.38 0.67
N LYS A 358 -18.69 1.76 1.90
CA LYS A 358 -19.83 2.65 2.17
C LYS A 358 -19.56 4.10 1.72
N LEU A 359 -18.29 4.48 1.59
CA LEU A 359 -17.88 5.77 1.03
C LEU A 359 -18.51 6.03 -0.34
N PHE A 360 -18.56 5.00 -1.19
CA PHE A 360 -19.18 5.11 -2.50
C PHE A 360 -20.66 5.46 -2.38
N ASP A 361 -21.41 4.77 -1.52
CA ASP A 361 -22.85 5.03 -1.33
C ASP A 361 -23.12 6.48 -0.89
N VAL A 362 -22.27 7.01 0.02
CA VAL A 362 -22.35 8.41 0.48
C VAL A 362 -22.10 9.38 -0.68
N ILE A 363 -21.08 9.12 -1.49
CA ILE A 363 -20.68 10.04 -2.57
C ILE A 363 -21.70 10.06 -3.71
N HIS A 364 -22.30 8.91 -4.07
CA HIS A 364 -23.26 8.84 -5.18
C HIS A 364 -24.52 9.70 -4.97
N HIS A 365 -24.82 10.11 -3.74
CA HIS A 365 -25.91 11.06 -3.47
C HIS A 365 -25.58 12.50 -3.88
N HIS A 366 -24.31 12.85 -4.01
CA HIS A 366 -23.86 14.23 -4.23
C HIS A 366 -23.11 14.42 -5.55
N LEU A 367 -22.25 13.46 -5.90
CA LEU A 367 -21.31 13.58 -7.01
C LEU A 367 -21.58 12.51 -8.08
N PRO A 368 -21.29 12.82 -9.35
CA PRO A 368 -21.49 11.87 -10.45
C PRO A 368 -20.48 10.72 -10.42
N THR A 369 -19.32 10.91 -9.80
CA THR A 369 -18.23 9.93 -9.81
C THR A 369 -17.25 10.17 -8.67
N VAL A 370 -16.53 9.11 -8.31
CA VAL A 370 -15.40 9.09 -7.38
C VAL A 370 -14.41 8.07 -7.91
N HIS A 371 -13.12 8.28 -7.66
CA HIS A 371 -12.13 7.25 -7.90
C HIS A 371 -11.27 7.02 -6.67
N CYS A 372 -11.09 5.77 -6.25
CA CYS A 372 -10.28 5.42 -5.10
C CYS A 372 -9.12 4.50 -5.49
N PHE A 373 -7.99 4.69 -4.82
CA PHE A 373 -6.88 3.76 -4.83
C PHE A 373 -6.41 3.50 -3.40
N ALA A 374 -6.87 2.40 -2.82
CA ALA A 374 -6.67 2.07 -1.41
C ALA A 374 -7.28 3.15 -0.51
N ASP A 375 -6.47 3.85 0.28
CA ASP A 375 -6.86 4.96 1.15
C ASP A 375 -6.93 6.31 0.42
N ASP A 376 -6.29 6.46 -0.74
CA ASP A 376 -6.35 7.68 -1.55
C ASP A 376 -7.73 7.78 -2.24
N THR A 377 -8.46 8.87 -2.00
CA THR A 377 -9.78 9.13 -2.59
C THR A 377 -9.77 10.42 -3.40
N GLU A 378 -10.18 10.33 -4.66
CA GLU A 378 -10.32 11.43 -5.61
C GLU A 378 -11.80 11.71 -5.86
N LEU A 379 -12.28 12.85 -5.38
CA LEU A 379 -13.63 13.35 -5.66
C LEU A 379 -13.55 14.35 -6.80
N TYR A 380 -14.42 14.22 -7.80
CA TYR A 380 -14.46 15.23 -8.86
C TYR A 380 -15.82 15.40 -9.50
N LEU A 381 -16.07 16.63 -9.92
CA LEU A 381 -17.23 17.01 -10.71
C LEU A 381 -16.85 18.14 -11.65
N ALA A 382 -17.63 18.34 -12.71
CA ALA A 382 -17.36 19.37 -13.71
C ALA A 382 -18.53 20.33 -13.84
N PHE A 383 -18.22 21.61 -14.09
CA PHE A 383 -19.19 22.67 -14.28
C PHE A 383 -18.81 23.57 -15.46
N ASN A 384 -19.80 24.20 -16.09
CA ASN A 384 -19.56 25.18 -17.14
C ASN A 384 -19.23 26.54 -16.51
N PRO A 385 -18.00 27.08 -16.63
CA PRO A 385 -17.63 28.35 -16.03
C PRO A 385 -18.28 29.57 -16.72
N SER A 386 -18.92 29.37 -17.89
CA SER A 386 -19.72 30.41 -18.57
C SER A 386 -21.20 30.38 -18.19
N SER A 387 -21.64 29.39 -17.43
CA SER A 387 -23.02 29.32 -16.93
C SER A 387 -23.11 30.02 -15.57
N ASP A 388 -24.10 30.90 -15.42
CA ASP A 388 -24.39 31.52 -14.13
C ASP A 388 -24.71 30.45 -13.08
N ASN A 389 -24.23 30.66 -11.85
CA ASN A 389 -24.40 29.80 -10.67
C ASN A 389 -23.85 28.36 -10.77
N ALA A 390 -23.32 27.92 -11.91
CA ALA A 390 -22.82 26.55 -12.07
C ALA A 390 -21.59 26.27 -11.20
N GLN A 391 -20.72 27.27 -11.03
CA GLN A 391 -19.57 27.20 -10.11
C GLN A 391 -20.04 27.08 -8.66
N ASP A 392 -21.00 27.90 -8.23
CA ASP A 392 -21.46 27.92 -6.84
C ASP A 392 -22.23 26.63 -6.50
N ALA A 393 -23.04 26.12 -7.44
CA ALA A 393 -23.70 24.82 -7.31
C ALA A 393 -22.68 23.66 -7.21
N ALA A 394 -21.60 23.72 -8.00
CA ALA A 394 -20.50 22.76 -7.94
C ALA A 394 -19.78 22.76 -6.59
N ILE A 395 -19.47 23.95 -6.06
CA ILE A 395 -18.85 24.12 -4.75
C ILE A 395 -19.78 23.58 -3.66
N LEU A 396 -21.04 23.97 -3.67
CA LEU A 396 -22.03 23.53 -2.67
C LEU A 396 -22.23 22.01 -2.69
N ALA A 397 -22.28 21.38 -3.88
CA ALA A 397 -22.34 19.93 -4.00
C ALA A 397 -21.10 19.24 -3.41
N MET A 398 -19.91 19.80 -3.67
CA MET A 398 -18.66 19.29 -3.10
C MET A 398 -18.62 19.44 -1.57
N GLU A 399 -18.99 20.60 -1.02
CA GLU A 399 -19.00 20.85 0.42
C GLU A 399 -20.02 19.96 1.15
N ASN A 400 -21.22 19.79 0.59
CA ASN A 400 -22.22 18.86 1.13
C ASN A 400 -21.70 17.42 1.11
N CYS A 401 -21.04 17.01 0.02
CA CYS A 401 -20.41 15.70 -0.08
C CYS A 401 -19.32 15.52 0.99
N LEU A 402 -18.42 16.49 1.14
CA LEU A 402 -17.33 16.45 2.13
C LEU A 402 -17.86 16.37 3.56
N ARG A 403 -18.89 17.15 3.89
CA ARG A 403 -19.56 17.08 5.20
C ARG A 403 -20.13 15.70 5.48
N ASP A 404 -20.85 15.12 4.53
CA ASP A 404 -21.46 13.80 4.70
C ASP A 404 -20.42 12.69 4.75
N ILE A 405 -19.34 12.80 3.97
CA ILE A 405 -18.17 11.92 4.06
C ILE A 405 -17.54 12.02 5.46
N ARG A 406 -17.32 13.23 5.98
CA ARG A 406 -16.72 13.43 7.31
C ARG A 406 -17.61 12.83 8.40
N ASN A 407 -18.91 13.09 8.39
CA ASN A 407 -19.87 12.51 9.33
C ASN A 407 -19.88 10.97 9.27
N TRP A 408 -19.89 10.42 8.05
CA TRP A 408 -19.77 8.98 7.86
C TRP A 408 -18.45 8.45 8.41
N MET A 409 -17.31 9.06 8.06
CA MET A 409 -15.99 8.65 8.52
C MET A 409 -15.89 8.67 10.04
N ILE A 410 -16.41 9.70 10.71
CA ILE A 410 -16.44 9.77 12.18
C ILE A 410 -17.23 8.59 12.76
N THR A 411 -18.42 8.33 12.22
CA THR A 411 -19.28 7.20 12.63
C THR A 411 -18.58 5.85 12.41
N ASP A 412 -17.89 5.72 11.27
CA ASP A 412 -17.09 4.56 10.88
C ASP A 412 -15.66 4.60 11.45
N ARG A 413 -15.38 5.46 12.43
CA ARG A 413 -14.11 5.52 13.16
C ARG A 413 -12.86 5.74 12.29
N LEU A 414 -13.02 6.42 11.16
CA LEU A 414 -11.98 6.92 10.26
C LEU A 414 -11.78 8.43 10.45
N MET A 415 -10.57 8.90 10.20
CA MET A 415 -10.19 10.30 10.39
C MET A 415 -9.59 10.86 9.10
N ILE A 416 -10.18 11.93 8.58
CA ILE A 416 -9.61 12.70 7.46
C ILE A 416 -8.34 13.41 7.94
N ASN A 417 -7.34 13.49 7.07
CA ASN A 417 -6.14 14.26 7.30
C ASN A 417 -6.29 15.63 6.62
N ASP A 418 -6.81 16.60 7.36
CA ASP A 418 -7.09 17.94 6.83
C ASP A 418 -5.82 18.62 6.30
N GLU A 419 -4.66 18.42 6.95
CA GLU A 419 -3.37 19.00 6.52
C GLU A 419 -2.92 18.53 5.14
N LYS A 420 -3.40 17.38 4.68
CA LYS A 420 -3.04 16.81 3.37
C LYS A 420 -4.20 16.79 2.38
N THR A 421 -5.37 17.25 2.79
CA THR A 421 -6.52 17.31 1.90
C THR A 421 -6.35 18.54 1.03
N GLU A 422 -6.30 18.33 -0.28
CA GLU A 422 -6.01 19.39 -1.26
C GLU A 422 -7.07 19.37 -2.37
N PHE A 423 -7.34 20.53 -2.96
CA PHE A 423 -8.19 20.62 -4.15
C PHE A 423 -7.47 21.32 -5.30
N MET A 424 -7.90 21.01 -6.51
CA MET A 424 -7.35 21.56 -7.74
C MET A 424 -8.46 21.79 -8.78
N LEU A 425 -8.32 22.86 -9.55
CA LEU A 425 -9.14 23.13 -10.73
C LEU A 425 -8.37 22.77 -11.99
N ILE A 426 -9.02 22.02 -12.88
CA ILE A 426 -8.42 21.57 -14.13
C ILE A 426 -9.29 22.01 -15.31
N GLY A 427 -8.69 22.80 -16.21
CA GLY A 427 -9.31 23.32 -17.42
C GLY A 427 -8.25 23.95 -18.33
N THR A 428 -8.65 24.35 -19.54
CA THR A 428 -7.78 25.18 -20.40
C THR A 428 -7.61 26.58 -19.79
N LYS A 429 -6.54 27.29 -20.18
CA LYS A 429 -6.31 28.67 -19.72
C LYS A 429 -7.52 29.59 -19.94
N ALA A 430 -8.19 29.45 -21.09
CA ALA A 430 -9.37 30.24 -21.43
C ALA A 430 -10.61 29.88 -20.58
N GLN A 431 -10.74 28.62 -20.15
CA GLN A 431 -11.82 28.19 -19.26
C GLN A 431 -11.55 28.65 -17.82
N LEU A 432 -10.33 28.47 -17.33
CA LEU A 432 -9.93 28.88 -15.98
C LEU A 432 -10.01 30.39 -15.76
N ALA A 433 -9.73 31.20 -16.80
CA ALA A 433 -9.87 32.66 -16.73
C ALA A 433 -11.31 33.13 -16.46
N LYS A 434 -12.30 32.27 -16.64
CA LYS A 434 -13.73 32.57 -16.40
C LYS A 434 -14.18 32.17 -14.99
N VAL A 435 -13.34 31.45 -14.25
CA VAL A 435 -13.65 30.95 -12.90
C VAL A 435 -13.41 32.06 -11.88
N LYS A 436 -14.40 32.29 -11.00
CA LYS A 436 -14.24 33.22 -9.87
C LYS A 436 -13.40 32.56 -8.76
N ASN A 437 -12.84 33.32 -7.83
CA ASN A 437 -12.11 32.75 -6.69
C ASN A 437 -12.94 31.67 -5.98
N ILE A 438 -12.32 30.52 -5.73
CA ILE A 438 -12.94 29.37 -5.06
C ILE A 438 -12.34 29.21 -3.67
N SER A 439 -13.21 29.01 -2.69
CA SER A 439 -12.88 28.48 -1.37
C SER A 439 -13.78 27.26 -1.15
N LEU A 440 -13.24 26.23 -0.51
CA LEU A 440 -13.98 25.04 -0.12
C LEU A 440 -13.88 24.89 1.40
N THR A 441 -15.02 24.67 2.03
CA THR A 441 -15.11 24.27 3.43
C THR A 441 -15.02 22.74 3.49
N ILE A 442 -13.94 22.23 4.08
CA ILE A 442 -13.66 20.78 4.22
C ILE A 442 -14.05 20.31 5.61
#